data_AF-A0A8J3GBX5-F1
#
_entry.id   AF-A0A8J3GBX5-F1
#
_cell.length_a   1.000
_cell.length_b   1.000
_cell.length_c   1.000
_cell.angle_alpha   90.00
_cell.angle_beta   90.00
_cell.angle_gamma   90.00
#
_symmetry.space_group_name_H-M   'P 1'
#
loop_
_entity.id
_entity.type
_entity.pdbx_description
1 polymer ?
#
loop_
_entity_poly.entity_id
_entity_poly.type
_entity_poly.pdbx_seq_one_letter_code
_entity_poly.pdbx_strand_id
1 'polypeptide(L)' 'MNRTEEASDGCEVGAKFAGFSLSISLPTEAEVAQCFNALLQDGGKVEMPLGKTFWSPCFGMLKDQFGIDWMVSVAA' A
#
# COMPACT_ATOMS: atom_id res chain seq x y z
N MET A 1 -44.58 -2.20 26.66
CA MET A 1 -44.34 -2.91 25.39
C MET A 1 -43.47 -1.99 24.53
N ASN A 2 -42.21 -1.81 24.91
CA ASN A 2 -41.31 -0.83 24.28
C ASN A 2 -40.07 -1.60 23.81
N ARG A 3 -40.01 -1.88 22.51
CA ARG A 3 -38.90 -2.55 21.85
C ARG A 3 -38.07 -1.46 21.15
N THR A 4 -37.02 -0.99 21.81
CA THR A 4 -35.94 -0.23 21.20
C THR A 4 -34.76 -1.19 21.07
N GLU A 5 -34.64 -1.82 19.91
CA GLU A 5 -33.43 -2.51 19.50
C GLU A 5 -32.99 -1.87 18.20
N GLU A 6 -32.21 -0.80 18.36
CA GLU A 6 -31.53 -0.10 17.29
C GLU A 6 -30.36 -0.99 16.85
N ALA A 7 -30.62 -1.86 15.88
CA ALA A 7 -29.55 -2.54 15.14
C ALA A 7 -28.87 -1.50 14.25
N SER A 8 -27.91 -0.78 14.84
CA SER A 8 -26.92 -0.02 14.10
C SER A 8 -25.93 -1.03 13.53
N ASP A 9 -26.34 -1.72 12.46
CA ASP A 9 -25.41 -2.33 11.53
C ASP A 9 -24.72 -1.18 10.79
N GLY A 10 -23.74 -0.59 11.47
CA GLY A 10 -22.67 0.18 10.85
C GLY A 10 -21.90 -0.76 9.94
N CYS A 11 -22.45 -1.03 8.77
CA CYS A 11 -21.70 -1.58 7.65
C CYS A 11 -20.76 -0.47 7.20
N GLU A 12 -19.61 -0.37 7.86
CA GLU A 12 -18.48 0.39 7.38
C GLU A 12 -18.11 -0.16 6.00
N VAL A 13 -18.55 0.55 4.96
CA VAL A 13 -18.15 0.37 3.56
C VAL A 13 -16.67 0.71 3.49
N GLY A 14 -15.86 -0.29 3.83
CA GLY A 14 -14.44 -0.17 3.96
C GLY A 14 -13.87 -1.57 3.97
N ALA A 15 -14.06 -2.29 2.86
CA ALA A 15 -13.21 -3.42 2.54
C ALA A 15 -11.77 -2.89 2.43
N LYS A 16 -11.12 -2.68 3.58
CA LYS A 16 -9.67 -2.63 3.64
C LYS A 16 -9.26 -4.00 3.18
N PHE A 17 -8.68 -4.09 1.99
CA PHE A 17 -8.11 -5.32 1.45
C PHE A 17 -6.88 -5.71 2.29
N ALA A 18 -7.11 -6.09 3.55
CA ALA A 18 -6.10 -6.44 4.54
C ALA A 18 -5.67 -7.91 4.43
N GLY A 19 -5.71 -8.48 3.23
CA GLY A 19 -5.46 -9.89 2.98
C GLY A 19 -4.18 -10.17 2.20
N PHE A 20 -3.66 -9.21 1.45
CA PHE A 20 -2.47 -9.42 0.63
C PHE A 20 -1.69 -8.11 0.45
N SER A 21 -0.37 -8.25 0.39
CA SER A 21 0.56 -7.17 0.06
C SER A 21 1.33 -7.59 -1.19
N LEU A 22 1.57 -6.64 -2.09
CA LEU A 22 2.30 -6.87 -3.33
C LEU A 22 3.74 -6.42 -3.13
N SER A 23 4.70 -7.34 -3.27
CA SER A 23 6.12 -7.01 -3.28
C SER A 23 6.68 -7.09 -4.69
N ILE A 24 7.22 -5.99 -5.19
CA ILE A 24 7.93 -5.91 -6.46
C ILE A 24 9.42 -5.72 -6.18
N SER A 25 10.24 -6.55 -6.81
CA SER A 25 11.70 -6.38 -6.83
C SER A 25 12.14 -6.10 -8.26
N LEU A 26 12.79 -4.96 -8.48
CA LEU A 26 13.27 -4.53 -9.80
C LEU A 26 14.80 -4.52 -9.84
N PRO A 27 15.42 -4.73 -11.01
CA PRO A 27 16.87 -4.84 -11.10
C PRO A 27 17.61 -3.50 -10.90
N THR A 28 16.93 -2.36 -11.02
CA THR A 28 17.56 -1.03 -10.93
C THR A 28 16.78 -0.06 -10.06
N GLU A 29 17.49 0.86 -9.39
CA GLU A 29 16.88 1.93 -8.58
C GLU A 29 15.99 2.85 -9.41
N ALA A 30 16.33 3.07 -10.68
CA ALA A 30 15.56 3.89 -11.60
C ALA A 30 14.18 3.30 -11.88
N GLU A 31 14.09 1.98 -12.12
CA GLU A 31 12.80 1.31 -12.33
C GLU A 31 11.97 1.30 -11.05
N VAL A 32 12.61 1.08 -9.88
CA VAL A 32 11.93 1.19 -8.58
C VAL A 32 11.32 2.58 -8.39
N ALA A 33 12.09 3.64 -8.66
CA ALA A 33 11.61 5.01 -8.58
C ALA A 33 10.46 5.27 -9.55
N GLN A 34 10.54 4.76 -10.78
CA GLN A 34 9.50 4.91 -11.78
C GLN A 34 8.19 4.19 -11.37
N CYS A 35 8.28 2.93 -10.93
CA CYS A 35 7.12 2.17 -10.44
C CYS A 35 6.49 2.81 -9.21
N PHE A 36 7.30 3.24 -8.24
CA PHE A 36 6.82 3.94 -7.05
C PHE A 36 6.07 5.22 -7.43
N ASN A 37 6.65 6.05 -8.31
CA ASN A 37 6.02 7.29 -8.75
C ASN A 37 4.74 7.04 -9.56
N ALA A 38 4.70 6.00 -10.39
CA ALA A 38 3.49 5.62 -11.12
C ALA A 38 2.35 5.21 -10.18
N LEU A 39 2.64 4.44 -9.13
CA LEU A 39 1.64 4.04 -8.13
C LEU A 39 1.13 5.26 -7.32
N LEU A 40 2.00 6.25 -7.04
CA LEU A 40 1.56 7.50 -6.41
C LEU A 40 0.66 8.32 -7.32
N GLN A 41 0.92 8.32 -8.63
CA GLN A 41 0.08 9.01 -9.62
C GLN A 41 -1.32 8.40 -9.72
N ASP A 42 -1.45 7.08 -9.52
CA ASP A 42 -2.75 6.37 -9.48
C ASP A 42 -3.55 6.59 -8.19
N GLY A 43 -3.14 7.55 -7.35
CA GLY A 43 -3.79 7.83 -6.06
C GLY A 43 -3.19 7.05 -4.89
N GLY A 44 -2.04 6.41 -5.10
CA GLY A 44 -1.27 5.80 -4.04
C GLY A 44 -0.76 6.82 -3.01
N LYS A 45 -0.68 6.38 -1.76
CA LYS A 45 -0.16 7.11 -0.61
C LYS A 45 1.18 6.53 -0.22
N VAL A 46 2.20 7.37 -0.15
CA VAL A 46 3.50 6.99 0.41
C VAL A 46 3.31 6.61 1.87
N GLU A 47 3.61 5.37 2.22
CA GLU A 47 3.70 4.95 3.63
C GLU A 47 5.16 5.06 4.10
N MET A 48 6.09 4.62 3.25
CA MET A 48 7.52 4.76 3.43
C MET A 48 8.16 5.25 2.11
N PRO A 49 8.78 6.43 2.09
CA PRO A 49 9.44 6.93 0.88
C PRO A 49 10.59 6.00 0.47
N LEU A 50 10.88 5.96 -0.83
CA LEU A 50 12.05 5.25 -1.34
C LEU A 50 13.31 5.76 -0.67
N GLY A 51 14.01 4.84 -0.01
CA GLY A 51 15.25 5.12 0.68
C GLY A 51 16.21 3.95 0.60
N LYS A 52 17.49 4.24 0.73
CA LYS A 52 18.53 3.22 0.84
C LYS A 52 18.49 2.59 2.22
N THR A 53 18.27 1.29 2.28
CA THR A 53 18.24 0.54 3.55
C THR A 53 19.54 -0.23 3.75
N PHE A 54 19.75 -0.71 4.98
CA PHE A 54 20.93 -1.51 5.32
C PHE A 54 21.01 -2.83 4.52
N TRP A 55 19.87 -3.34 4.05
CA TRP A 55 19.74 -4.64 3.39
C TRP A 55 19.34 -4.54 1.91
N SER A 56 19.07 -3.33 1.39
CA SER A 56 18.76 -3.11 -0.03
C SER A 56 19.13 -1.69 -0.49
N PRO A 57 19.62 -1.53 -1.74
CA PRO A 57 20.07 -0.22 -2.24
C PRO A 57 18.91 0.78 -2.38
N CYS A 58 17.70 0.31 -2.69
CA CYS A 58 16.47 1.10 -2.60
C CYS A 58 15.31 0.23 -2.13
N PHE A 59 14.56 0.71 -1.13
CA PHE A 59 13.34 0.11 -0.62
C PHE A 59 12.31 1.19 -0.27
N GLY A 60 11.03 0.92 -0.51
CA GLY A 60 9.93 1.79 -0.12
C GLY A 60 8.59 1.05 -0.04
N MET A 61 7.64 1.69 0.62
CA MET A 61 6.27 1.18 0.79
C MET A 61 5.25 2.25 0.44
N LEU A 62 4.19 1.86 -0.24
CA LEU A 62 3.08 2.73 -0.56
C LEU A 62 1.78 1.94 -0.52
N LYS A 63 0.69 2.64 -0.23
CA LYS A 63 -0.66 2.08 -0.20
C LYS A 63 -1.44 2.64 -1.37
N ASP A 64 -1.87 1.79 -2.29
CA ASP A 64 -2.62 2.19 -3.47
C ASP A 64 -4.02 2.75 -3.11
N GLN A 65 -4.71 3.41 -4.05
CA GLN A 65 -6.08 3.90 -3.86
C GLN A 65 -7.08 2.82 -3.44
N PHE A 66 -6.84 1.56 -3.82
CA PHE A 66 -7.66 0.42 -3.41
C PHE A 66 -7.34 -0.06 -1.97
N GLY A 67 -6.34 0.52 -1.30
CA GLY A 67 -5.92 0.14 0.05
C GLY A 67 -4.98 -1.06 0.09
N ILE A 68 -4.40 -1.44 -1.06
CA ILE A 68 -3.41 -2.52 -1.17
C ILE A 68 -2.04 -1.98 -0.77
N ASP A 69 -1.33 -2.72 0.09
CA ASP A 69 0.05 -2.42 0.46
C ASP A 69 1.02 -2.92 -0.60
N TRP A 70 1.84 -2.01 -1.13
CA TRP A 70 2.88 -2.27 -2.10
C TRP A 70 4.25 -2.05 -1.47
N MET A 71 5.12 -3.05 -1.58
CA MET A 71 6.53 -2.99 -1.24
C MET A 71 7.33 -2.99 -2.53
N VAL A 72 8.15 -1.96 -2.75
CA VAL A 72 9.05 -1.88 -3.90
C VAL A 72 10.49 -1.89 -3.42
N SER A 73 11.30 -2.74 -4.03
CA SER A 73 12.70 -2.95 -3.65
C SER A 73 13.57 -3.19 -4.87
N VAL A 74 14.87 -2.97 -4.75
CA VAL A 74 15.83 -3.42 -5.77
C VAL A 74 16.23 -4.87 -5.48
N ALA A 75 16.08 -5.74 -6.47
CA ALA A 75 16.63 -7.09 -6.44
C ALA A 75 18.17 -6.99 -6.46
N ALA A 76 18.82 -7.54 -5.43
CA ALA A 76 20.28 -7.59 -5.32
C ALA A 76 20.92 -8.50 -6.38
#